data_AF-A0A0F9H9V1-F1
#
_entry.id   AF-A0A0F9H9V1-F1
#
_cell.length_a   1.000
_cell.length_b   1.000
_cell.length_c   1.000
_cell.angle_alpha   90.00
_cell.angle_beta   90.00
_cell.angle_gamma   90.00
#
_symmetry.space_group_name_H-M   'P 1'
#
loop_
_entity.id
_entity.type
_entity.pdbx_description
1 polymer ?
#
loop_
_entity_poly.entity_id
_entity_poly.type
_entity_poly.pdbx_seq_one_letter_code
_entity_poly.pdbx_strand_id
1 'polypeptide(L)'
;MPEELRQSTAVVIPIGPFVDDTDGKTLEEALTVANIDVQIMQPLDTGAVPPDLVTNGDMGASGSWTENGWSISAGVANSVGAQDTNLDQTLVITENVAYEVVFEIKARSAGTVTPILGGVSGTAQSAVQVHTEIIIAGSGSLIRFDAIGFTGTIDDVVIKQVPIPITPAASGSVNDMVLCRANTGTYWLELTAAQVGILGNHMLSAFISGALIVWKDFAVITQNAWDSRYGSDKLQVDVTQVGGTAQTAGDLAALINTIDDLLDTEVAAIKTVVDGLQTDLDNGTDGLGALKALIDTVNTDLSNGTDGLGALKTLIDTVNTDLSNGTDGLGALKTLIDGLNNISVANILAVAQTESYAAERDSI
;
A
#
# COMPACT_ATOMS: atom_id res chain seq x y z
N MET A 1 -1.32 -26.12 25.28
CA MET A 1 -1.61 -24.74 24.86
C MET A 1 -3.09 -24.54 25.02
N PRO A 2 -3.56 -23.39 25.54
CA PRO A 2 -4.99 -23.12 25.62
C PRO A 2 -5.62 -23.17 24.23
N GLU A 3 -6.93 -23.42 24.18
CA GLU A 3 -7.70 -23.29 22.93
C GLU A 3 -7.65 -21.83 22.49
N GLU A 4 -7.17 -21.56 21.27
CA GLU A 4 -7.18 -20.21 20.71
C GLU A 4 -8.60 -19.91 20.17
N LEU A 5 -9.10 -18.70 20.38
CA LEU A 5 -10.39 -18.21 19.88
C LEU A 5 -10.17 -16.93 19.06
N ARG A 6 -10.99 -16.73 18.04
CA ARG A 6 -10.96 -15.54 17.20
C ARG A 6 -11.58 -14.34 17.92
N GLN A 7 -10.83 -13.24 18.01
CA GLN A 7 -11.33 -11.99 18.61
C GLN A 7 -12.63 -11.50 17.96
N SER A 8 -13.56 -11.03 18.79
CA SER A 8 -14.82 -10.39 18.39
C SER A 8 -15.69 -11.22 17.45
N THR A 9 -15.63 -12.54 17.56
CA THR A 9 -16.44 -13.47 16.75
C THR A 9 -17.14 -14.45 17.69
N ALA A 10 -18.47 -14.50 17.64
CA ALA A 10 -19.23 -15.44 18.48
C ALA A 10 -18.76 -16.88 18.23
N VAL A 11 -18.63 -17.65 19.30
CA VAL A 11 -18.04 -19.00 19.28
C VAL A 11 -18.74 -19.91 20.27
N VAL A 12 -18.78 -21.21 19.96
CA VAL A 12 -19.35 -22.21 20.84
C VAL A 12 -18.22 -23.10 21.36
N ILE A 13 -18.10 -23.20 22.69
CA ILE A 13 -17.06 -23.98 23.35
C ILE A 13 -17.68 -25.08 24.23
N PRO A 14 -17.04 -26.25 24.35
CA PRO A 14 -17.50 -27.29 25.26
C PRO A 14 -17.04 -26.98 26.69
N ILE A 15 -17.94 -27.14 27.65
CA ILE A 15 -17.71 -27.01 29.08
C ILE A 15 -18.23 -28.25 29.83
N GLY A 16 -17.43 -28.78 30.75
CA GLY A 16 -17.70 -30.00 31.51
C GLY A 16 -16.53 -31.00 31.42
N PRO A 17 -16.72 -32.27 31.84
CA PRO A 17 -17.96 -32.81 32.38
C PRO A 17 -18.29 -32.25 33.77
N PHE A 18 -19.55 -31.93 34.01
CA PHE A 18 -20.07 -31.66 35.35
C PHE A 18 -20.34 -32.99 36.06
N VAL A 19 -19.66 -33.19 37.17
CA VAL A 19 -19.79 -34.37 38.02
C VAL A 19 -20.12 -33.93 39.45
N ASP A 20 -20.90 -34.76 40.12
CA ASP A 20 -21.34 -34.59 41.50
C ASP A 20 -20.16 -34.32 42.44
N ASP A 21 -20.33 -33.37 43.36
CA ASP A 21 -19.31 -32.92 44.30
C ASP A 21 -19.05 -33.89 45.46
N THR A 22 -19.94 -34.86 45.67
CA THR A 22 -19.83 -35.86 46.73
C THR A 22 -18.96 -37.03 46.30
N ASP A 23 -19.09 -37.50 45.06
CA ASP A 23 -18.34 -38.67 44.57
C ASP A 23 -17.36 -38.41 43.42
N GLY A 24 -17.44 -37.25 42.76
CA GLY A 24 -16.59 -36.85 41.63
C GLY A 24 -16.74 -37.76 40.41
N LYS A 25 -17.85 -38.51 40.30
CA LYS A 25 -18.05 -39.56 39.29
C LYS A 25 -19.44 -39.53 38.66
N THR A 26 -20.47 -39.33 39.47
CA THR A 26 -21.86 -39.31 39.00
C THR A 26 -22.07 -38.06 38.17
N LEU A 27 -22.62 -38.21 36.96
CA LEU A 27 -22.92 -37.07 36.11
C LEU A 27 -24.10 -36.30 36.67
N GLU A 28 -24.03 -34.97 36.59
CA GLU A 28 -25.19 -34.12 36.80
C GLU A 28 -26.00 -34.04 35.49
N GLU A 29 -27.05 -34.87 35.37
CA GLU A 29 -27.77 -35.09 34.11
C GLU A 29 -28.97 -34.15 33.87
N ALA A 30 -29.15 -33.10 34.69
CA ALA A 30 -30.26 -32.16 34.57
C ALA A 30 -29.89 -30.70 34.94
N LEU A 31 -28.73 -30.21 34.48
CA LEU A 31 -28.36 -28.82 34.70
C LEU A 31 -29.40 -27.89 34.07
N THR A 32 -29.98 -27.02 34.89
CA THR A 32 -30.79 -25.90 34.41
C THR A 32 -29.89 -24.68 34.24
N VAL A 33 -30.13 -23.89 33.21
CA VAL A 33 -29.40 -22.63 32.97
C VAL A 33 -29.58 -21.60 34.10
N ALA A 34 -30.58 -21.81 34.97
CA ALA A 34 -30.87 -20.95 36.11
C ALA A 34 -30.04 -21.26 37.37
N ASN A 35 -29.37 -22.40 37.44
CA ASN A 35 -28.67 -22.87 38.64
C ASN A 35 -27.13 -22.85 38.48
N ILE A 36 -26.64 -22.23 37.42
CA ILE A 36 -25.23 -22.23 37.06
C ILE A 36 -24.71 -20.78 37.00
N ASP A 37 -23.63 -20.53 37.72
CA ASP A 37 -22.89 -19.29 37.66
C ASP A 37 -21.69 -19.49 36.73
N VAL A 38 -21.68 -18.77 35.61
CA VAL A 38 -20.60 -18.83 34.63
C VAL A 38 -19.90 -17.48 34.56
N GLN A 39 -18.57 -17.49 34.61
CA GLN A 39 -17.76 -16.29 34.58
C GLN A 39 -16.52 -16.47 33.71
N ILE A 40 -16.11 -15.39 33.04
CA ILE A 40 -14.82 -15.32 32.35
C ILE A 40 -13.87 -14.46 33.16
N MET A 41 -12.84 -15.09 33.72
CA MET A 41 -11.70 -14.41 34.31
C MET A 41 -10.88 -13.78 33.18
N GLN A 42 -10.73 -12.48 33.27
CA GLN A 42 -10.04 -11.67 32.27
C GLN A 42 -8.56 -11.51 32.64
N PRO A 43 -7.67 -11.32 31.67
CA PRO A 43 -6.34 -10.82 31.96
C PRO A 43 -6.46 -9.44 32.63
N LEU A 44 -5.65 -9.23 33.66
CA LEU A 44 -5.60 -7.94 34.33
C LEU A 44 -4.94 -6.91 33.42
N ASP A 45 -5.53 -5.71 33.36
CA ASP A 45 -4.98 -4.59 32.58
C ASP A 45 -3.67 -4.06 33.18
N THR A 46 -3.36 -4.46 34.41
CA THR A 46 -2.12 -4.11 35.12
C THR A 46 -1.49 -5.33 35.77
N GLY A 47 -0.19 -5.28 36.05
CA GLY A 47 0.50 -6.35 36.80
C GLY A 47 0.10 -6.43 38.29
N ALA A 48 -0.86 -5.64 38.74
CA ALA A 48 -1.35 -5.61 40.12
C ALA A 48 -2.76 -6.22 40.21
N VAL A 49 -3.06 -6.90 41.33
CA VAL A 49 -4.42 -7.36 41.69
C VAL A 49 -5.39 -6.18 41.63
N PRO A 50 -6.61 -6.31 41.04
CA PRO A 50 -7.40 -5.18 40.55
C PRO A 50 -7.43 -3.98 41.51
N PRO A 51 -6.69 -2.89 41.21
CA PRO A 51 -6.73 -1.69 42.03
C PRO A 51 -8.07 -0.99 41.82
N ASP A 52 -8.46 -0.17 42.79
CA ASP A 52 -9.47 0.86 42.52
C ASP A 52 -8.91 1.83 41.48
N LEU A 53 -9.65 2.05 40.41
CA LEU A 53 -9.25 2.93 39.31
C LEU A 53 -9.60 4.39 39.60
N VAL A 54 -10.50 4.66 40.54
CA VAL A 54 -10.94 6.00 40.86
C VAL A 54 -9.92 6.71 41.75
N THR A 55 -9.64 7.97 41.40
CA THR A 55 -8.90 8.87 42.28
C THR A 55 -9.88 9.72 43.08
N ASN A 56 -9.68 9.85 44.40
CA ASN A 56 -10.54 10.65 45.29
C ASN A 56 -12.03 10.21 45.18
N GLY A 57 -12.26 8.91 45.32
CA GLY A 57 -13.60 8.31 45.33
C GLY A 57 -14.41 8.66 46.58
N ASP A 58 -13.72 8.98 47.67
CA ASP A 58 -14.25 9.49 48.95
C ASP A 58 -14.60 10.98 48.94
N MET A 59 -14.48 11.64 47.77
CA MET A 59 -14.85 13.04 47.55
C MET A 59 -14.21 14.01 48.57
N GLY A 60 -13.02 13.70 49.08
CA GLY A 60 -12.35 14.46 50.13
C GLY A 60 -11.86 15.85 49.70
N ALA A 61 -11.52 16.02 48.42
CA ALA A 61 -11.11 17.30 47.84
C ALA A 61 -11.63 17.49 46.40
N SER A 62 -11.73 18.74 45.94
CA SER A 62 -12.04 19.06 44.54
C SER A 62 -10.78 18.98 43.65
N GLY A 63 -10.97 18.80 42.34
CA GLY A 63 -9.89 18.84 41.34
C GLY A 63 -9.53 17.49 40.69
N SER A 64 -9.89 16.36 41.30
CA SER A 64 -9.78 15.03 40.67
C SER A 64 -10.99 14.67 39.79
N TRP A 65 -12.08 15.44 39.91
CA TRP A 65 -13.32 15.28 39.18
C TRP A 65 -13.63 16.55 38.39
N THR A 66 -14.30 16.38 37.26
CA THR A 66 -14.84 17.49 36.47
C THR A 66 -16.28 17.74 36.93
N GLU A 67 -16.48 18.86 37.63
CA GLU A 67 -17.72 19.21 38.32
C GLU A 67 -18.67 20.01 37.41
N ASN A 68 -19.22 19.40 36.36
CA ASN A 68 -20.09 20.12 35.41
C ASN A 68 -21.45 20.43 36.04
N GLY A 69 -21.56 21.49 36.84
CA GLY A 69 -22.77 21.85 37.59
C GLY A 69 -22.87 21.20 38.98
N TRP A 70 -21.92 20.32 39.31
CA TRP A 70 -21.76 19.72 40.63
C TRP A 70 -20.79 20.54 41.49
N SER A 71 -20.64 20.18 42.76
CA SER A 71 -19.58 20.72 43.63
C SER A 71 -19.14 19.71 44.68
N ILE A 72 -17.84 19.52 44.87
CA ILE A 72 -17.28 18.66 45.91
C ILE A 72 -16.94 19.49 47.13
N SER A 73 -17.61 19.19 48.24
CA SER A 73 -17.37 19.84 49.53
C SER A 73 -17.86 18.96 50.66
N ALA A 74 -17.25 19.11 51.85
CA ALA A 74 -17.60 18.34 53.05
C ALA A 74 -17.56 16.81 52.86
N GLY A 75 -16.68 16.31 51.98
CA GLY A 75 -16.51 14.89 51.72
C GLY A 75 -17.60 14.27 50.85
N VAL A 76 -18.37 15.06 50.09
CA VAL A 76 -19.38 14.54 49.15
C VAL A 76 -19.43 15.37 47.88
N ALA A 77 -19.88 14.76 46.77
CA ALA A 77 -20.24 15.48 45.56
C ALA A 77 -21.71 15.92 45.64
N ASN A 78 -21.93 17.23 45.60
CA ASN A 78 -23.21 17.88 45.81
C ASN A 78 -23.87 18.25 44.47
N SER A 79 -25.14 17.90 44.35
CA SER A 79 -26.03 18.30 43.25
C SER A 79 -27.22 19.08 43.81
N VAL A 80 -27.34 20.35 43.41
CA VAL A 80 -28.39 21.25 43.88
C VAL A 80 -29.26 21.74 42.71
N GLY A 81 -30.56 21.89 42.93
CA GLY A 81 -31.45 22.54 41.97
C GLY A 81 -31.89 21.69 40.78
N ALA A 82 -32.10 20.38 40.99
CA ALA A 82 -32.54 19.43 39.96
C ALA A 82 -31.58 19.37 38.75
N GLN A 83 -30.37 18.88 39.00
CA GLN A 83 -29.29 18.82 38.02
C GLN A 83 -29.62 17.90 36.85
N ASP A 84 -29.30 18.37 35.63
CA ASP A 84 -29.42 17.64 34.35
C ASP A 84 -28.06 17.55 33.62
N THR A 85 -26.97 17.57 34.39
CA THR A 85 -25.58 17.52 33.91
C THR A 85 -24.81 16.44 34.67
N ASN A 86 -23.48 16.46 34.65
CA ASN A 86 -22.69 15.32 35.12
C ASN A 86 -21.49 15.67 35.99
N LEU A 87 -21.03 14.64 36.68
CA LEU A 87 -19.74 14.58 37.36
C LEU A 87 -18.93 13.47 36.69
N ASP A 88 -17.75 13.77 36.14
CA ASP A 88 -16.93 12.77 35.47
C ASP A 88 -15.44 12.83 35.80
N GLN A 89 -14.79 11.67 35.67
CA GLN A 89 -13.35 11.48 35.82
C GLN A 89 -12.86 10.59 34.68
N THR A 90 -11.68 10.92 34.13
CA THR A 90 -10.99 10.06 33.16
C THR A 90 -10.28 8.92 33.86
N LEU A 91 -10.54 7.70 33.44
CA LEU A 91 -9.95 6.46 33.92
C LEU A 91 -9.15 5.77 32.81
N VAL A 92 -8.23 4.90 33.22
CA VAL A 92 -7.61 3.93 32.32
C VAL A 92 -8.46 2.66 32.36
N ILE A 93 -9.36 2.55 31.39
CA ILE A 93 -10.27 1.40 31.21
C ILE A 93 -10.13 0.85 29.80
N THR A 94 -10.46 -0.43 29.64
CA THR A 94 -10.34 -1.16 28.38
C THR A 94 -11.73 -1.55 27.90
N GLU A 95 -12.00 -1.37 26.61
CA GLU A 95 -13.26 -1.77 25.98
C GLU A 95 -13.51 -3.28 26.17
N ASN A 96 -14.77 -3.66 26.38
CA ASN A 96 -15.25 -5.01 26.65
C ASN A 96 -14.78 -5.62 27.99
N VAL A 97 -14.01 -4.90 28.82
CA VAL A 97 -13.65 -5.34 30.18
C VAL A 97 -14.79 -5.07 31.16
N ALA A 98 -15.04 -6.02 32.07
CA ALA A 98 -16.08 -5.89 33.08
C ALA A 98 -15.51 -5.20 34.32
N TYR A 99 -16.21 -4.17 34.80
CA TYR A 99 -15.85 -3.45 36.01
C TYR A 99 -17.03 -3.44 36.98
N GLU A 100 -16.74 -3.69 38.25
CA GLU A 100 -17.66 -3.41 39.34
C GLU A 100 -17.64 -1.91 39.60
N VAL A 101 -18.82 -1.30 39.49
CA VAL A 101 -19.07 0.10 39.75
C VAL A 101 -19.80 0.21 41.07
N VAL A 102 -19.16 0.85 42.05
CA VAL A 102 -19.74 1.13 43.35
C VAL A 102 -19.81 2.64 43.55
N PHE A 103 -20.93 3.12 44.07
CA PHE A 103 -21.09 4.48 44.58
C PHE A 103 -22.22 4.54 45.60
N GLU A 104 -22.17 5.48 46.54
CA GLU A 104 -23.23 5.71 47.51
C GLU A 104 -24.01 6.98 47.17
N ILE A 105 -25.34 6.89 47.15
CA ILE A 105 -26.19 8.08 47.24
C ILE A 105 -26.43 8.35 48.74
N LYS A 106 -25.73 9.33 49.32
CA LYS A 106 -25.81 9.65 50.77
C LYS A 106 -27.09 10.38 51.15
N ALA A 107 -27.59 11.23 50.24
CA ALA A 107 -28.82 11.97 50.43
C ALA A 107 -29.48 12.25 49.08
N ARG A 108 -30.81 12.28 49.04
CA ARG A 108 -31.57 12.60 47.84
C ARG A 108 -32.94 13.17 48.18
N SER A 109 -33.36 14.19 47.43
CA SER A 109 -34.72 14.75 47.48
C SER A 109 -35.48 14.63 46.16
N ALA A 110 -34.80 14.49 45.01
CA ALA A 110 -35.43 14.33 43.69
C ALA A 110 -34.49 13.71 42.64
N GLY A 111 -35.04 13.31 41.48
CA GLY A 111 -34.32 12.90 40.26
C GLY A 111 -33.55 11.58 40.34
N THR A 112 -32.69 11.30 39.37
CA THR A 112 -31.88 10.06 39.32
C THR A 112 -30.44 10.37 38.95
N VAL A 113 -29.51 9.51 39.37
CA VAL A 113 -28.12 9.49 38.90
C VAL A 113 -27.86 8.17 38.21
N THR A 114 -27.29 8.22 37.01
CA THR A 114 -26.92 7.04 36.22
C THR A 114 -25.41 6.98 36.08
N PRO A 115 -24.73 5.91 36.55
CA PRO A 115 -23.33 5.71 36.23
C PRO A 115 -23.18 5.34 34.75
N ILE A 116 -22.16 5.87 34.09
CA ILE A 116 -21.81 5.58 32.71
C ILE A 116 -20.31 5.30 32.68
N LEU A 117 -19.91 4.11 32.26
CA LEU A 117 -18.52 3.68 32.19
C LEU A 117 -18.11 3.38 30.75
N GLY A 118 -17.10 4.07 30.26
CA GLY A 118 -16.63 3.91 28.88
C GLY A 118 -17.71 4.21 27.82
N GLY A 119 -18.71 5.02 28.18
CA GLY A 119 -19.87 5.33 27.32
C GLY A 119 -21.04 4.35 27.42
N VAL A 120 -20.93 3.27 28.20
CA VAL A 120 -22.03 2.34 28.46
C VAL A 120 -22.78 2.78 29.72
N SER A 121 -24.08 3.04 29.58
CA SER A 121 -24.95 3.40 30.70
C SER A 121 -25.25 2.19 31.58
N GLY A 122 -25.04 2.33 32.88
CA GLY A 122 -25.59 1.45 33.89
C GLY A 122 -27.04 1.81 34.22
N THR A 123 -27.47 1.38 35.39
CA THR A 123 -28.84 1.54 35.88
C THR A 123 -29.03 2.88 36.57
N ALA A 124 -30.09 3.62 36.21
CA ALA A 124 -30.45 4.87 36.88
C ALA A 124 -30.87 4.63 38.34
N GLN A 125 -30.21 5.30 39.28
CA GLN A 125 -30.41 5.11 40.71
C GLN A 125 -31.15 6.28 41.37
N SER A 126 -32.01 5.94 42.33
CA SER A 126 -32.82 6.90 43.10
C SER A 126 -33.00 6.55 44.58
N ALA A 127 -32.47 5.42 45.04
CA ALA A 127 -32.51 5.04 46.45
C ALA A 127 -31.26 5.57 47.18
N VAL A 128 -31.43 5.99 48.43
CA VAL A 128 -30.35 6.42 49.32
C VAL A 128 -29.71 5.17 49.93
N GLN A 129 -28.62 4.70 49.33
CA GLN A 129 -27.87 3.51 49.71
C GLN A 129 -26.58 3.42 48.88
N VAL A 130 -25.76 2.41 49.19
CA VAL A 130 -24.71 1.94 48.29
C VAL A 130 -25.34 1.22 47.10
N HIS A 131 -24.87 1.56 45.92
CA HIS A 131 -25.23 0.93 44.65
C HIS A 131 -24.02 0.21 44.10
N THR A 132 -24.23 -1.01 43.63
CA THR A 132 -23.21 -1.86 43.01
C THR A 132 -23.77 -2.44 41.72
N GLU A 133 -23.02 -2.33 40.64
CA GLU A 133 -23.38 -2.87 39.32
C GLU A 133 -22.13 -3.29 38.57
N ILE A 134 -22.21 -4.36 37.78
CA ILE A 134 -21.14 -4.71 36.84
C ILE A 134 -21.46 -4.08 35.49
N ILE A 135 -20.56 -3.23 35.01
CA ILE A 135 -20.66 -2.61 33.68
C ILE A 135 -19.52 -3.13 32.81
N ILE A 136 -19.86 -3.62 31.62
CA ILE A 136 -18.89 -3.91 30.56
C ILE A 136 -18.58 -2.58 29.87
N ALA A 137 -17.34 -2.11 29.97
CA ALA A 137 -16.96 -0.81 29.45
C ALA A 137 -17.04 -0.76 27.92
N GLY A 138 -17.53 0.36 27.38
CA GLY A 138 -17.40 0.69 25.96
C GLY A 138 -16.03 1.28 25.62
N SER A 139 -15.91 1.90 24.44
CA SER A 139 -14.67 2.49 23.94
C SER A 139 -14.28 3.83 24.56
N GLY A 140 -15.13 4.42 25.40
CA GLY A 140 -14.82 5.65 26.12
C GLY A 140 -13.84 5.44 27.29
N SER A 141 -13.34 6.53 27.86
CA SER A 141 -12.38 6.51 28.98
C SER A 141 -12.89 7.16 30.26
N LEU A 142 -14.18 7.44 30.37
CA LEU A 142 -14.76 8.13 31.52
C LEU A 142 -15.54 7.17 32.42
N ILE A 143 -15.46 7.40 33.74
CA ILE A 143 -16.60 7.19 34.63
C ILE A 143 -17.36 8.51 34.73
N ARG A 144 -18.67 8.46 34.51
CA ARG A 144 -19.56 9.62 34.53
C ARG A 144 -20.81 9.31 35.33
N PHE A 145 -21.24 10.24 36.16
CA PHE A 145 -22.52 10.21 36.84
C PHE A 145 -23.44 11.25 36.17
N ASP A 146 -24.31 10.79 35.29
CA ASP A 146 -25.31 11.63 34.63
C ASP A 146 -26.51 11.83 35.55
N ALA A 147 -26.80 13.07 35.89
CA ALA A 147 -28.00 13.44 36.61
C ALA A 147 -29.17 13.72 35.66
N ILE A 148 -30.37 13.32 36.08
CA ILE A 148 -31.63 13.76 35.48
C ILE A 148 -32.53 14.26 36.61
N GLY A 149 -32.73 15.57 36.67
CA GLY A 149 -33.44 16.28 37.74
C GLY A 149 -32.92 16.00 39.15
N PHE A 150 -31.65 15.58 39.30
CA PHE A 150 -31.16 15.05 40.56
C PHE A 150 -30.89 16.15 41.57
N THR A 151 -31.37 15.97 42.80
CA THR A 151 -31.01 16.83 43.94
C THR A 151 -30.62 15.93 45.09
N GLY A 152 -29.37 16.02 45.53
CA GLY A 152 -28.78 15.06 46.45
C GLY A 152 -27.26 15.10 46.48
N THR A 153 -26.67 14.08 47.08
CA THR A 153 -25.22 13.92 47.23
C THR A 153 -24.81 12.49 46.91
N ILE A 154 -23.63 12.34 46.29
CA ILE A 154 -22.98 11.05 46.06
C ILE A 154 -21.59 11.02 46.68
N ASP A 155 -21.13 9.83 47.05
CA ASP A 155 -19.84 9.58 47.73
C ASP A 155 -19.38 8.13 47.49
N ASP A 156 -18.22 7.76 48.04
CA ASP A 156 -17.71 6.39 48.14
C ASP A 156 -17.64 5.65 46.78
N VAL A 157 -17.12 6.34 45.76
CA VAL A 157 -17.02 5.81 44.39
C VAL A 157 -15.81 4.88 44.25
N VAL A 158 -16.04 3.65 43.80
CA VAL A 158 -15.00 2.63 43.56
C VAL A 158 -15.24 1.97 42.21
N ILE A 159 -14.20 1.81 41.40
CA ILE A 159 -14.26 1.11 40.10
C ILE A 159 -13.14 0.08 40.03
N LYS A 160 -13.46 -1.21 39.91
CA LYS A 160 -12.47 -2.30 39.88
C LYS A 160 -12.78 -3.30 38.79
N GLN A 161 -11.75 -3.82 38.13
CA GLN A 161 -11.90 -4.90 37.17
C GLN A 161 -12.39 -6.18 37.87
N VAL A 162 -13.39 -6.84 37.29
CA VAL A 162 -13.98 -8.09 37.80
C VAL A 162 -14.18 -9.09 36.66
N PRO A 163 -14.45 -10.37 36.95
CA PRO A 163 -14.77 -11.34 35.91
C PRO A 163 -16.03 -10.95 35.14
N ILE A 164 -16.10 -11.28 33.84
CA ILE A 164 -17.34 -11.07 33.06
C ILE A 164 -18.38 -12.10 33.52
N PRO A 165 -19.54 -11.69 34.03
CA PRO A 165 -20.64 -12.62 34.25
C PRO A 165 -21.24 -13.07 32.92
N ILE A 166 -21.44 -14.37 32.77
CA ILE A 166 -22.14 -14.98 31.65
C ILE A 166 -23.44 -15.54 32.22
N THR A 167 -24.57 -15.02 31.78
CA THR A 167 -25.88 -15.59 32.09
C THR A 167 -26.21 -16.63 31.03
N PRO A 168 -26.10 -17.94 31.30
CA PRO A 168 -26.41 -18.95 30.30
C PRO A 168 -27.91 -18.96 30.03
N ALA A 169 -28.29 -19.28 28.81
CA ALA A 169 -29.67 -19.32 28.39
C ALA A 169 -30.00 -20.65 27.70
N ALA A 170 -31.30 -20.95 27.61
CA ALA A 170 -31.78 -22.12 26.89
C ALA A 170 -31.66 -21.93 25.36
N SER A 171 -31.86 -23.02 24.63
CA SER A 171 -31.59 -23.08 23.20
C SER A 171 -32.20 -21.96 22.36
N GLY A 172 -31.36 -21.35 21.51
CA GLY A 172 -31.76 -20.28 20.59
C GLY A 172 -31.74 -18.87 21.18
N SER A 173 -31.15 -18.68 22.36
CA SER A 173 -30.93 -17.38 23.01
C SER A 173 -29.44 -17.03 23.09
N VAL A 174 -29.10 -15.80 23.48
CA VAL A 174 -27.71 -15.38 23.70
C VAL A 174 -27.11 -16.13 24.89
N ASN A 175 -25.85 -16.54 24.75
CA ASN A 175 -25.15 -17.43 25.69
C ASN A 175 -25.85 -18.79 25.82
N ASP A 176 -26.28 -19.36 24.68
CA ASP A 176 -26.94 -20.65 24.63
C ASP A 176 -26.08 -21.73 25.31
N MET A 177 -26.66 -22.47 26.25
CA MET A 177 -26.02 -23.62 26.87
C MET A 177 -26.83 -24.90 26.64
N VAL A 178 -26.29 -25.81 25.83
CA VAL A 178 -26.97 -27.04 25.39
C VAL A 178 -26.13 -28.27 25.64
N LEU A 179 -26.72 -29.34 26.17
CA LEU A 179 -26.03 -30.61 26.36
C LEU A 179 -25.42 -31.12 25.04
N CYS A 180 -24.12 -31.38 25.03
CA CYS A 180 -23.40 -31.82 23.82
C CYS A 180 -23.88 -33.19 23.34
N ARG A 181 -24.09 -34.12 24.27
CA ARG A 181 -24.59 -35.47 24.03
C ARG A 181 -25.13 -36.05 25.33
N ALA A 182 -26.11 -36.96 25.24
CA ALA A 182 -26.56 -37.74 26.39
C ALA A 182 -25.38 -38.41 27.11
N ASN A 183 -25.44 -38.41 28.45
CA ASN A 183 -24.54 -39.11 29.35
C ASN A 183 -23.05 -38.70 29.22
N THR A 184 -22.77 -37.43 28.90
CA THR A 184 -21.41 -36.89 28.91
C THR A 184 -21.16 -35.88 30.02
N GLY A 185 -22.21 -35.23 30.56
CA GLY A 185 -22.08 -34.09 31.47
C GLY A 185 -21.40 -32.87 30.83
N THR A 186 -21.21 -32.85 29.52
CA THR A 186 -20.57 -31.74 28.78
C THR A 186 -21.61 -30.96 28.01
N TYR A 187 -21.55 -29.64 28.11
CA TYR A 187 -22.46 -28.71 27.46
C TYR A 187 -21.69 -27.85 26.46
N TRP A 188 -22.31 -27.52 25.34
CA TRP A 188 -21.90 -26.43 24.48
C TRP A 188 -22.35 -25.13 25.12
N LEU A 189 -21.44 -24.17 25.28
CA LEU A 189 -21.74 -22.81 25.70
C LEU A 189 -21.38 -21.86 24.56
N GLU A 190 -22.34 -21.07 24.10
CA GLU A 190 -22.10 -19.95 23.21
C GLU A 190 -21.50 -18.78 23.99
N LEU A 191 -20.45 -18.19 23.44
CA LEU A 191 -19.89 -16.91 23.84
C LEU A 191 -20.12 -15.90 22.72
N THR A 192 -20.59 -14.71 23.08
CA THR A 192 -20.82 -13.60 22.17
C THR A 192 -19.51 -12.96 21.70
N ALA A 193 -19.59 -12.22 20.59
CA ALA A 193 -18.47 -11.43 20.08
C ALA A 193 -17.90 -10.44 21.12
N ALA A 194 -18.74 -9.83 21.97
CA ALA A 194 -18.27 -8.91 23.00
C ALA A 194 -17.46 -9.63 24.10
N GLN A 195 -17.91 -10.81 24.52
CA GLN A 195 -17.24 -11.60 25.56
C GLN A 195 -15.88 -12.15 25.11
N VAL A 196 -15.70 -12.37 23.80
CA VAL A 196 -14.40 -12.71 23.19
C VAL A 196 -13.76 -11.51 22.48
N GLY A 197 -14.09 -10.29 22.90
CA GLY A 197 -13.53 -9.05 22.34
C GLY A 197 -12.14 -8.69 22.89
N ILE A 198 -11.76 -9.25 24.04
CA ILE A 198 -10.50 -8.94 24.74
C ILE A 198 -9.45 -9.94 24.36
N LEU A 199 -8.23 -9.46 24.08
CA LEU A 199 -7.09 -10.30 23.76
C LEU A 199 -6.41 -10.84 25.03
N GLY A 200 -5.80 -12.02 24.91
CA GLY A 200 -4.98 -12.62 25.96
C GLY A 200 -5.51 -13.94 26.46
N ASN A 201 -4.96 -14.41 27.58
CA ASN A 201 -5.37 -15.67 28.20
C ASN A 201 -6.52 -15.42 29.17
N HIS A 202 -7.52 -16.29 29.10
CA HIS A 202 -8.72 -16.25 29.92
C HIS A 202 -8.95 -17.62 30.55
N MET A 203 -9.62 -17.60 31.70
CA MET A 203 -10.19 -18.80 32.30
C MET A 203 -11.70 -18.63 32.39
N LEU A 204 -12.46 -19.50 31.73
CA LEU A 204 -13.88 -19.63 32.00
C LEU A 204 -14.05 -20.57 33.18
N SER A 205 -14.87 -20.19 34.15
CA SER A 205 -15.26 -21.02 35.29
C SER A 205 -16.78 -21.14 35.34
N ALA A 206 -17.26 -22.35 35.61
CA ALA A 206 -18.66 -22.62 35.83
C ALA A 206 -18.88 -23.36 37.14
N PHE A 207 -19.80 -22.83 37.93
CA PHE A 207 -20.15 -23.30 39.26
C PHE A 207 -21.62 -23.66 39.26
N ILE A 208 -21.93 -24.84 39.76
CA ILE A 208 -23.31 -25.26 40.01
C ILE A 208 -23.34 -25.96 41.36
N SER A 209 -24.35 -25.66 42.17
CA SER A 209 -24.53 -26.32 43.46
C SER A 209 -24.68 -27.83 43.25
N GLY A 210 -23.92 -28.63 43.99
CA GLY A 210 -23.93 -30.10 43.89
C GLY A 210 -22.92 -30.68 42.91
N ALA A 211 -22.22 -29.86 42.09
CA ALA A 211 -21.17 -30.36 41.20
C ALA A 211 -19.80 -29.76 41.53
N LEU A 212 -18.75 -30.49 41.17
CA LEU A 212 -17.40 -29.94 41.14
C LEU A 212 -17.31 -28.78 40.15
N ILE A 213 -16.52 -27.78 40.52
CA ILE A 213 -16.24 -26.61 39.70
C ILE A 213 -15.56 -27.06 38.42
N VAL A 214 -16.05 -26.55 37.29
CA VAL A 214 -15.43 -26.76 35.98
C VAL A 214 -14.74 -25.48 35.55
N TRP A 215 -13.53 -25.59 35.04
CA TRP A 215 -12.85 -24.48 34.39
C TRP A 215 -12.28 -24.88 33.04
N LYS A 216 -12.10 -23.89 32.18
CA LYS A 216 -11.51 -24.04 30.86
C LYS A 216 -10.67 -22.82 30.50
N ASP A 217 -9.41 -23.09 30.16
CA ASP A 217 -8.49 -22.06 29.67
C ASP A 217 -8.62 -21.90 28.15
N PHE A 218 -8.68 -20.65 27.71
CA PHE A 218 -8.65 -20.29 26.31
C PHE A 218 -7.88 -18.98 26.11
N ALA A 219 -7.39 -18.75 24.91
CA ALA A 219 -6.71 -17.51 24.54
C ALA A 219 -7.47 -16.84 23.41
N VAL A 220 -7.82 -15.57 23.56
CA VAL A 220 -8.36 -14.79 22.45
C VAL A 220 -7.19 -14.13 21.73
N ILE A 221 -7.06 -14.40 20.43
CA ILE A 221 -6.02 -13.83 19.58
C ILE A 221 -6.63 -12.92 18.53
N THR A 222 -5.83 -11.99 18.01
CA THR A 222 -6.27 -11.04 16.97
C THR A 222 -6.88 -11.79 15.78
N GLN A 223 -7.87 -11.20 15.13
CA GLN A 223 -8.53 -11.80 13.96
C GLN A 223 -7.51 -12.19 12.88
N ASN A 224 -6.55 -11.31 12.57
CA ASN A 224 -5.52 -11.61 11.57
C ASN A 224 -4.65 -12.82 11.95
N ALA A 225 -4.21 -12.93 13.22
CA ALA A 225 -3.45 -14.09 13.66
C ALA A 225 -4.25 -15.40 13.58
N TRP A 226 -5.55 -15.35 13.93
CA TRP A 226 -6.44 -16.49 13.82
C TRP A 226 -6.67 -16.91 12.36
N ASP A 227 -7.08 -15.96 11.51
CA ASP A 227 -7.40 -16.21 10.10
C ASP A 227 -6.18 -16.67 9.30
N SER A 228 -4.98 -16.23 9.70
CA SER A 228 -3.72 -16.68 9.11
C SER A 228 -3.31 -18.09 9.53
N ARG A 229 -3.70 -18.52 10.72
CA ARG A 229 -3.31 -19.82 11.28
C ARG A 229 -4.30 -20.93 10.91
N TYR A 230 -5.59 -20.62 10.94
CA TYR A 230 -6.68 -21.59 10.76
C TYR A 230 -7.49 -21.36 9.48
N GLY A 231 -7.30 -20.22 8.80
CA GLY A 231 -7.96 -19.87 7.55
C GLY A 231 -7.00 -19.84 6.36
N SER A 232 -7.31 -19.00 5.37
CA SER A 232 -6.52 -18.78 4.15
C SER A 232 -5.85 -17.41 4.09
N ASP A 233 -6.03 -16.59 5.11
CA ASP A 233 -5.49 -15.23 5.13
C ASP A 233 -3.98 -15.25 5.40
N LYS A 234 -3.32 -14.10 5.16
CA LYS A 234 -1.89 -13.92 5.45
C LYS A 234 -1.71 -13.14 6.73
N LEU A 235 -0.66 -13.50 7.48
CA LEU A 235 -0.25 -12.74 8.65
C LEU A 235 0.28 -11.38 8.19
N GLN A 236 -0.31 -10.31 8.72
CA GLN A 236 0.21 -8.97 8.51
C GLN A 236 1.49 -8.82 9.35
N VAL A 237 2.59 -8.49 8.67
CA VAL A 237 3.91 -8.38 9.29
C VAL A 237 4.58 -7.10 8.81
N ASP A 238 5.05 -6.31 9.77
CA ASP A 238 5.99 -5.22 9.50
C ASP A 238 7.40 -5.80 9.52
N VAL A 239 8.03 -5.88 8.35
CA VAL A 239 9.34 -6.52 8.20
C VAL A 239 10.44 -5.54 8.59
N THR A 240 11.18 -5.86 9.65
CA THR A 240 12.37 -5.10 10.08
C THR A 240 13.67 -5.71 9.57
N GLN A 241 13.67 -7.01 9.23
CA GLN A 241 14.83 -7.73 8.71
C GLN A 241 14.42 -8.83 7.74
N VAL A 242 15.23 -9.08 6.70
CA VAL A 242 15.10 -10.22 5.77
C VAL A 242 16.43 -10.96 5.73
N GLY A 243 16.43 -12.24 6.09
CA GLY A 243 17.65 -13.04 6.15
C GLY A 243 18.71 -12.53 7.14
N GLY A 244 18.28 -11.80 8.18
CA GLY A 244 19.17 -11.15 9.16
C GLY A 244 19.71 -9.78 8.72
N THR A 245 19.44 -9.37 7.47
CA THR A 245 19.76 -8.02 6.98
C THR A 245 18.62 -7.09 7.36
N ALA A 246 18.94 -5.98 8.03
CA ALA A 246 17.97 -4.93 8.31
C ALA A 246 17.32 -4.45 7.01
N GLN A 247 16.00 -4.28 7.05
CA GLN A 247 15.25 -3.63 5.99
C GLN A 247 14.86 -2.24 6.45
N THR A 248 15.12 -1.25 5.61
CA THR A 248 14.70 0.14 5.84
C THR A 248 13.91 0.65 4.64
N ALA A 249 13.08 1.67 4.86
CA ALA A 249 12.45 2.39 3.76
C ALA A 249 13.49 3.00 2.79
N GLY A 250 14.74 3.18 3.23
CA GLY A 250 15.84 3.71 2.44
C GLY A 250 16.49 2.68 1.51
N ASP A 251 16.30 1.38 1.70
CA ASP A 251 17.03 0.37 0.92
C ASP A 251 16.61 0.39 -0.56
N LEU A 252 15.30 0.59 -0.82
CA LEU A 252 14.79 0.77 -2.18
C LEU A 252 15.28 2.09 -2.78
N ALA A 253 15.30 3.17 -1.99
CA ALA A 253 15.81 4.47 -2.44
C ALA A 253 17.30 4.38 -2.81
N ALA A 254 18.11 3.66 -2.03
CA ALA A 254 19.52 3.45 -2.31
C ALA A 254 19.74 2.64 -3.60
N LEU A 255 18.95 1.58 -3.83
CA LEU A 255 18.99 0.82 -5.08
C LEU A 255 18.61 1.69 -6.28
N ILE A 256 17.56 2.50 -6.16
CA ILE A 256 17.12 3.42 -7.21
C ILE A 256 18.22 4.44 -7.52
N ASN A 257 18.81 5.08 -6.50
CA ASN A 257 19.91 6.04 -6.69
C ASN A 257 21.12 5.40 -7.38
N THR A 258 21.44 4.15 -7.03
CA THR A 258 22.55 3.43 -7.69
C THR A 258 22.29 3.22 -9.18
N ILE A 259 21.05 2.89 -9.55
CA ILE A 259 20.65 2.73 -10.96
C ILE A 259 20.64 4.09 -11.66
N ASP A 260 20.15 5.14 -11.00
CA ASP A 260 20.12 6.52 -11.50
C ASP A 260 21.54 7.03 -11.82
N ASP A 261 22.48 6.89 -10.88
CA ASP A 261 23.89 7.28 -11.05
C ASP A 261 24.56 6.53 -12.22
N LEU A 262 24.24 5.25 -12.41
CA LEU A 262 24.74 4.45 -13.53
C LEU A 262 24.17 4.94 -14.86
N LEU A 263 22.86 5.19 -14.91
CA LEU A 263 22.18 5.71 -16.11
C LEU A 263 22.71 7.10 -16.48
N ASP A 264 22.88 8.00 -15.51
CA ASP A 264 23.43 9.34 -15.74
C ASP A 264 24.84 9.27 -16.33
N THR A 265 25.67 8.36 -15.82
CA THR A 265 27.03 8.15 -16.33
C THR A 265 27.03 7.64 -17.77
N GLU A 266 26.21 6.62 -18.08
CA GLU A 266 26.13 6.06 -19.44
C GLU A 266 25.54 7.07 -20.44
N VAL A 267 24.49 7.79 -20.05
CA VAL A 267 23.85 8.82 -20.89
C VAL A 267 24.81 9.98 -21.16
N ALA A 268 25.58 10.42 -20.16
CA ALA A 268 26.60 11.45 -20.36
C ALA A 268 27.72 11.00 -21.32
N ALA A 269 28.13 9.73 -21.25
CA ALA A 269 29.12 9.16 -22.16
C ALA A 269 28.59 9.10 -23.61
N ILE A 270 27.35 8.60 -23.78
CA ILE A 270 26.68 8.58 -25.10
C ILE A 270 26.54 9.99 -25.66
N LYS A 271 26.11 10.95 -24.83
CA LYS A 271 25.99 12.35 -25.24
C LYS A 271 27.32 12.92 -25.74
N THR A 272 28.42 12.63 -25.05
CA THR A 272 29.76 13.08 -25.47
C THR A 272 30.13 12.52 -26.85
N VAL A 273 29.84 11.25 -27.11
CA VAL A 273 30.09 10.62 -28.42
C VAL A 273 29.20 11.23 -29.50
N VAL A 274 27.91 11.42 -29.23
CA VAL A 274 26.95 11.98 -30.18
C VAL A 274 27.29 13.44 -30.51
N ASP A 275 27.62 14.25 -29.51
CA ASP A 275 28.04 15.64 -29.71
C ASP A 275 29.36 15.71 -30.52
N GLY A 276 30.27 14.76 -30.29
CA GLY A 276 31.51 14.61 -31.08
C GLY A 276 31.23 14.27 -32.54
N LEU A 277 30.39 13.25 -32.80
CA LEU A 277 29.97 12.88 -34.16
C LEU A 277 29.27 14.04 -34.88
N GLN A 278 28.41 14.78 -34.17
CA GLN A 278 27.74 15.96 -34.72
C GLN A 278 28.78 17.02 -35.12
N THR A 279 29.80 17.25 -34.31
CA THR A 279 30.90 18.19 -34.60
C THR A 279 31.68 17.77 -35.84
N ASP A 280 32.04 16.49 -35.95
CA ASP A 280 32.78 15.96 -37.11
C ASP A 280 31.96 16.06 -38.41
N LEU A 281 30.66 15.77 -38.36
CA LEU A 281 29.77 15.85 -39.52
C LEU A 281 29.52 17.29 -39.97
N ASP A 282 29.36 18.22 -39.03
CA ASP A 282 29.10 19.64 -39.30
C ASP A 282 30.36 20.45 -39.63
N ASN A 283 31.55 19.87 -39.48
CA ASN A 283 32.80 20.58 -39.72
C ASN A 283 32.87 21.10 -41.17
N GLY A 284 32.95 22.41 -41.32
CA GLY A 284 33.00 23.07 -42.63
C GLY A 284 34.30 22.83 -43.42
N THR A 285 35.30 22.18 -42.83
CA THR A 285 36.61 21.90 -43.43
C THR A 285 36.72 20.48 -43.97
N ASP A 286 36.22 19.49 -43.24
CA ASP A 286 36.38 18.05 -43.53
C ASP A 286 35.08 17.23 -43.32
N GLY A 287 34.01 17.85 -42.82
CA GLY A 287 32.70 17.24 -42.65
C GLY A 287 31.87 17.21 -43.94
N LEU A 288 30.58 16.94 -43.80
CA LEU A 288 29.66 16.79 -44.94
C LEU A 288 29.49 18.10 -45.73
N GLY A 289 29.58 19.25 -45.07
CA GLY A 289 29.53 20.56 -45.71
C GLY A 289 30.72 20.78 -46.66
N ALA A 290 31.93 20.40 -46.25
CA ALA A 290 33.13 20.48 -47.06
C ALA A 290 33.06 19.54 -48.27
N LEU A 291 32.61 18.30 -48.06
CA LEU A 291 32.42 17.33 -49.14
C LEU A 291 31.38 17.83 -50.16
N LYS A 292 30.27 18.40 -49.68
CA LYS A 292 29.26 19.01 -50.56
C LYS A 292 29.85 20.15 -51.39
N ALA A 293 30.64 21.05 -50.80
CA ALA A 293 31.28 22.14 -51.52
C ALA A 293 32.26 21.64 -52.61
N LEU A 294 33.04 20.59 -52.31
CA LEU A 294 33.94 19.98 -53.28
C LEU A 294 33.16 19.34 -54.46
N ILE A 295 32.09 18.61 -54.16
CA ILE A 295 31.21 18.01 -55.19
C ILE A 295 30.58 19.10 -56.05
N ASP A 296 30.08 20.18 -55.46
CA ASP A 296 29.49 21.30 -56.18
C ASP A 296 30.54 21.98 -57.09
N THR A 297 31.80 22.07 -56.64
CA THR A 297 32.93 22.59 -57.45
C THR A 297 33.22 21.70 -58.65
N VAL A 298 33.39 20.39 -58.44
CA VAL A 298 33.63 19.43 -59.52
C VAL A 298 32.49 19.43 -60.55
N ASN A 299 31.24 19.47 -60.09
CA ASN A 299 30.09 19.56 -60.98
C ASN A 299 30.10 20.85 -61.81
N THR A 300 30.49 21.98 -61.19
CA THR A 300 30.63 23.26 -61.88
C THR A 300 31.68 23.17 -62.98
N ASP A 301 32.88 22.67 -62.67
CA ASP A 301 33.97 22.53 -63.63
C ASP A 301 33.61 21.58 -64.79
N LEU A 302 33.03 20.41 -64.50
CA LEU A 302 32.61 19.46 -65.53
C LEU A 302 31.52 20.02 -66.45
N SER A 303 30.64 20.86 -65.91
CA SER A 303 29.53 21.49 -66.65
C SER A 303 29.92 22.77 -67.38
N ASN A 304 31.13 23.29 -67.17
CA ASN A 304 31.55 24.55 -67.76
C ASN A 304 31.55 24.46 -69.30
N GLY A 305 30.81 25.36 -69.95
CA GLY A 305 30.67 25.39 -71.40
C GLY A 305 31.93 25.84 -72.15
N THR A 306 32.96 26.34 -71.44
CA THR A 306 34.20 26.85 -72.03
C THR A 306 35.34 25.84 -71.99
N ASP A 307 35.47 25.08 -70.89
CA ASP A 307 36.58 24.17 -70.63
C ASP A 307 36.15 22.81 -70.02
N GLY A 308 34.85 22.61 -69.76
CA GLY A 308 34.30 21.37 -69.24
C GLY A 308 34.05 20.32 -70.33
N LEU A 309 33.29 19.28 -69.96
CA LEU A 309 33.00 18.15 -70.87
C LEU A 309 32.18 18.58 -72.10
N GLY A 310 31.35 19.61 -71.95
CA GLY A 310 30.60 20.21 -73.06
C GLY A 310 31.52 20.82 -74.12
N ALA A 311 32.54 21.59 -73.68
CA ALA A 311 33.52 22.20 -74.56
C ALA A 311 34.37 21.15 -75.29
N LEU A 312 34.81 20.12 -74.58
CA LEU A 312 35.54 18.99 -75.18
C LEU A 312 34.67 18.27 -76.23
N LYS A 313 33.39 18.03 -75.91
CA LYS A 313 32.44 17.45 -76.86
C LYS A 313 32.32 18.31 -78.12
N THR A 314 32.17 19.63 -77.99
CA THR A 314 32.11 20.56 -79.13
C THR A 314 33.38 20.48 -79.99
N LEU A 315 34.57 20.50 -79.38
CA LEU A 315 35.82 20.38 -80.11
C LEU A 315 35.91 19.06 -80.90
N ILE A 316 35.54 17.94 -80.27
CA ILE A 316 35.50 16.63 -80.92
C ILE A 316 34.52 16.64 -82.10
N ASP A 317 33.33 17.21 -81.92
CA ASP A 317 32.32 17.31 -82.97
C ASP A 317 32.83 18.17 -84.15
N THR A 318 33.55 19.27 -83.87
CA THR A 318 34.20 20.11 -84.89
C THR A 318 35.28 19.34 -85.65
N VAL A 319 36.22 18.71 -84.96
CA VAL A 319 37.29 17.91 -85.60
C VAL A 319 36.70 16.79 -86.45
N ASN A 320 35.66 16.10 -85.97
CA ASN A 320 34.98 15.06 -86.74
C ASN A 320 34.32 15.63 -87.99
N THR A 321 33.73 16.83 -87.91
CA THR A 321 33.14 17.53 -89.05
C THR A 321 34.20 17.91 -90.07
N ASP A 322 35.32 18.50 -89.64
CA ASP A 322 36.44 18.90 -90.51
C ASP A 322 37.06 17.67 -91.20
N LEU A 323 37.32 16.58 -90.45
CA LEU A 323 37.90 15.36 -91.02
C LEU A 323 36.97 14.66 -92.01
N SER A 324 35.64 14.74 -91.79
CA SER A 324 34.63 14.10 -92.65
C SER A 324 34.16 14.99 -93.81
N ASN A 325 34.61 16.24 -93.89
CA ASN A 325 34.22 17.15 -94.96
C ASN A 325 34.66 16.62 -96.33
N GLY A 326 33.72 16.52 -97.26
CA GLY A 326 33.96 16.00 -98.61
C GLY A 326 34.71 16.96 -99.54
N THR A 327 34.90 18.22 -99.15
CA THR A 327 35.58 19.24 -99.97
C THR A 327 37.05 19.43 -99.58
N ASP A 328 37.38 19.36 -98.30
CA ASP A 328 38.73 19.62 -97.76
C ASP A 328 39.20 18.60 -96.70
N GLY A 329 38.34 17.68 -96.26
CA GLY A 329 38.67 16.65 -95.28
C GLY A 329 39.38 15.42 -95.88
N LEU A 330 39.41 14.33 -95.12
CA LEU A 330 40.13 13.10 -95.51
C LEU A 330 39.55 12.46 -96.78
N GLY A 331 38.24 12.60 -97.02
CA GLY A 331 37.59 12.12 -98.24
C GLY A 331 38.03 12.88 -99.49
N ALA A 332 38.22 14.20 -99.38
CA ALA A 332 38.74 15.03 -100.47
C ALA A 332 40.20 14.66 -100.79
N LEU A 333 41.04 14.49 -99.76
CA LEU A 333 42.41 14.02 -99.91
C LEU A 333 42.46 12.64 -100.58
N LYS A 334 41.62 11.70 -100.13
CA LYS A 334 41.50 10.39 -100.77
C LYS A 334 41.11 10.51 -102.25
N THR A 335 40.15 11.37 -102.59
CA THR A 335 39.73 11.60 -103.98
C THR A 335 40.87 12.14 -104.85
N LEU A 336 41.66 13.08 -104.33
CA LEU A 336 42.84 13.62 -105.03
C LEU A 336 43.90 12.53 -105.26
N ILE A 337 44.22 11.73 -104.23
CA ILE A 337 45.17 10.62 -104.31
C ILE A 337 44.70 9.58 -105.33
N ASP A 338 43.43 9.19 -105.28
CA ASP A 338 42.85 8.24 -106.23
C ASP A 338 42.91 8.81 -107.66
N GLY A 339 42.67 10.11 -107.84
CA GLY A 339 42.82 10.82 -109.11
C GLY A 339 44.25 10.78 -109.66
N LEU A 340 45.25 11.06 -108.83
CA LEU A 340 46.68 10.97 -109.20
C LEU A 340 47.09 9.54 -109.57
N ASN A 341 46.65 8.55 -108.80
CA ASN A 341 46.92 7.14 -109.08
C ASN A 341 46.26 6.64 -110.37
N ASN A 342 45.18 7.29 -110.83
CA ASN A 342 44.49 6.97 -112.07
C ASN A 342 45.00 7.77 -113.29
N ILE A 343 46.05 8.58 -113.13
CA ILE A 343 46.74 9.19 -114.27
C ILE A 343 47.49 8.08 -115.00
N SER A 344 46.97 7.69 -116.17
CA SER A 344 47.62 6.68 -116.99
C SER A 344 48.98 7.19 -117.51
N VAL A 345 49.96 6.28 -117.68
CA VAL A 345 51.24 6.59 -118.35
C VAL A 345 51.00 7.20 -119.74
N ALA A 346 49.90 6.83 -120.41
CA ALA A 346 49.52 7.41 -121.68
C ALA A 346 49.15 8.90 -121.57
N ASN A 347 48.52 9.34 -120.47
CA ASN A 347 48.21 10.74 -120.23
C ASN A 347 49.49 11.56 -120.00
N ILE A 348 50.47 11.00 -119.26
CA ILE A 348 51.77 11.64 -119.01
C ILE A 348 52.56 11.77 -120.32
N LEU A 349 52.61 10.70 -121.12
CA LEU A 349 53.27 10.72 -122.43
C LEU A 349 52.59 11.71 -123.39
N ALA A 350 51.25 11.83 -123.36
CA ALA A 350 50.53 12.77 -124.20
C ALA A 350 50.91 14.22 -123.88
N VAL A 351 50.99 14.61 -122.60
CA VAL A 351 51.46 15.95 -122.21
C VAL A 351 52.91 16.17 -122.61
N ALA A 352 53.79 15.20 -122.31
CA ALA A 352 55.21 15.29 -122.67
C ALA A 352 55.45 15.40 -124.19
N GLN A 353 54.66 14.68 -124.99
CA GLN A 353 54.68 14.81 -126.45
C GLN A 353 54.19 16.19 -126.88
N THR A 354 53.11 16.70 -126.30
CA THR A 354 52.57 18.02 -126.66
C THR A 354 53.57 19.14 -126.35
N GLU A 355 54.27 19.08 -125.21
CA GLU A 355 55.33 20.04 -124.86
C GLU A 355 56.60 19.88 -125.71
N SER A 356 57.02 18.65 -126.03
CA SER A 356 58.12 18.39 -126.95
C SER A 356 57.83 18.93 -128.36
N TYR A 357 56.60 18.74 -128.85
CA TYR A 357 56.19 19.27 -130.15
C TYR A 357 56.09 20.80 -130.15
N ALA A 358 55.69 21.43 -129.04
CA ALA A 358 55.72 22.88 -128.91
C ALA A 358 57.16 23.42 -128.92
N ALA A 359 58.08 22.78 -128.19
CA ALA A 359 59.48 23.16 -128.15
C ALA A 359 60.21 22.94 -129.49
N GLU A 360 59.93 21.85 -130.22
CA GLU A 360 60.52 21.62 -131.54
C GLU A 360 60.00 22.61 -132.58
N ARG A 361 58.70 22.98 -132.57
CA ARG A 361 58.19 24.00 -133.50
C ARG A 361 58.75 25.40 -133.27
N ASP A 362 59.05 25.78 -132.03
CA ASP A 362 59.65 27.09 -131.73
C ASP A 362 61.16 27.13 -132.04
N SER A 363 61.76 26.00 -132.44
CA SER A 363 63.20 25.87 -132.71
C SER A 363 63.58 25.76 -134.21
N ILE A 364 62.61 25.89 -135.13
CA ILE A 364 62.80 25.85 -136.60
C ILE A 364 62.21 27.10 -137.23
#